data_AF-A0A484BIS9-F1
#
_entry.id   AF-A0A484BIS9-F1
#
_cell.length_a   1.000
_cell.length_b   1.000
_cell.length_c   1.000
_cell.angle_alpha   90.00
_cell.angle_beta   90.00
_cell.angle_gamma   90.00
#
_symmetry.space_group_name_H-M   'P 1'
#
loop_
_entity.id
_entity.type
_entity.pdbx_description
1 polymer ?
#
loop_
_entity_poly.entity_id
_entity_poly.type
_entity_poly.pdbx_seq_one_letter_code
_entity_poly.pdbx_strand_id
1 'polypeptide(L)'
;MPNNWIGPVDKNCSAFIQCLYGNVIQQNCPNNLQFNNITKECDYPDVVQCDDGSLPPSGPTAGPSGTYCESKGRCLGKRDGTMLVDDKNKCSGGYIVCQCECEVAFTCSAGLAFNQQVLACDWPENSGC
;
A
#
# COMPACT_ATOMS: atom_id res chain seq x y z
N MET A 1 10.59 -12.92 28.77
CA MET A 1 11.16 -12.30 27.55
C MET A 1 12.01 -11.11 27.98
N PRO A 2 13.14 -10.82 27.30
CA PRO A 2 13.96 -9.65 27.64
C PRO A 2 13.19 -8.35 27.35
N ASN A 3 13.56 -7.27 28.04
CA ASN A 3 13.02 -5.94 27.76
C ASN A 3 13.32 -5.55 26.30
N ASN A 4 12.36 -4.90 25.64
CA ASN A 4 12.37 -4.57 24.20
C ASN A 4 12.29 -5.75 23.23
N TRP A 5 11.95 -6.96 23.71
CA TRP A 5 11.68 -8.08 22.81
C TRP A 5 10.40 -7.84 22.00
N ILE A 6 10.46 -8.09 20.69
CA ILE A 6 9.32 -8.00 19.77
C ILE A 6 9.17 -9.33 19.03
N GLY A 7 7.95 -9.85 18.95
CA GLY A 7 7.67 -11.12 18.27
C GLY A 7 6.24 -11.30 17.82
N PRO A 8 5.97 -12.41 17.10
CA PRO A 8 4.67 -12.66 16.46
C PRO A 8 3.62 -13.10 17.48
N VAL A 9 2.35 -12.88 17.15
CA VAL A 9 1.21 -13.51 17.82
C VAL A 9 0.86 -14.79 17.08
N ASP A 10 0.64 -15.89 17.82
CA ASP A 10 0.24 -17.16 17.22
C ASP A 10 -1.09 -17.00 16.47
N LYS A 11 -1.12 -17.40 15.19
CA LYS A 11 -2.28 -17.30 14.29
C LYS A 11 -2.92 -15.91 14.20
N ASN A 12 -2.16 -14.84 14.38
CA ASN A 12 -2.64 -13.48 14.14
C ASN A 12 -1.49 -12.62 13.64
N CYS A 13 -1.34 -12.52 12.32
CA CYS A 13 -0.29 -11.70 11.72
C CYS A 13 -0.62 -10.22 11.76
N SER A 14 -1.87 -9.84 11.95
CA SER A 14 -2.27 -8.44 12.12
C SER A 14 -1.88 -7.87 13.48
N ALA A 15 -1.15 -8.62 14.31
CA ALA A 15 -0.70 -8.19 15.62
C ALA A 15 0.71 -8.72 15.96
N PHE A 16 1.37 -8.03 16.89
CA PHE A 16 2.65 -8.41 17.44
C PHE A 16 2.67 -8.21 18.95
N ILE A 17 3.62 -8.86 19.61
CA ILE A 17 3.86 -8.74 21.04
C ILE A 17 5.14 -7.94 21.25
N GLN A 18 5.09 -6.97 22.14
CA GLN A 18 6.24 -6.24 22.65
C GLN A 18 6.37 -6.44 24.16
N CYS A 19 7.58 -6.76 24.63
CA CYS A 19 7.88 -6.84 26.05
C CYS A 19 8.49 -5.52 26.55
N LEU A 20 7.77 -4.81 27.41
CA LEU A 20 8.23 -3.56 28.04
C LEU A 20 8.23 -3.70 29.56
N TYR A 21 9.39 -3.56 30.17
CA TYR A 21 9.58 -3.62 31.63
C TYR A 21 8.97 -4.87 32.28
N GLY A 22 9.09 -6.02 31.61
CA GLY A 22 8.52 -7.30 32.07
C GLY A 22 7.03 -7.49 31.77
N ASN A 23 6.37 -6.50 31.16
CA ASN A 23 4.98 -6.60 30.73
C ASN A 23 4.90 -6.98 29.25
N VAL A 24 4.02 -7.92 28.92
CA VAL A 24 3.74 -8.36 27.56
C VAL A 24 2.57 -7.54 27.05
N ILE A 25 2.81 -6.73 26.02
CA ILE A 25 1.79 -5.88 25.39
C ILE A 25 1.57 -6.38 23.97
N GLN A 26 0.34 -6.75 23.64
CA GLN A 26 -0.05 -7.03 22.27
C GLN A 26 -0.48 -5.73 21.59
N GLN A 27 0.03 -5.47 20.40
CA GLN A 27 -0.33 -4.33 19.57
C GLN A 27 -0.79 -4.82 18.20
N ASN A 28 -1.79 -4.17 17.64
CA ASN A 28 -2.22 -4.43 16.28
C ASN A 28 -1.37 -3.62 15.31
N CYS A 29 -1.04 -4.23 14.18
CA CYS A 29 -0.42 -3.52 13.09
C CYS A 29 -1.40 -2.47 12.52
N PRO A 30 -0.93 -1.23 12.29
CA PRO A 30 -1.77 -0.20 11.71
C PRO A 30 -2.11 -0.55 10.27
N ASN A 31 -3.17 0.05 9.73
CA ASN A 31 -3.46 0.04 8.29
C ASN A 31 -3.60 -1.36 7.67
N ASN A 32 -4.01 -2.33 8.49
CA ASN A 32 -4.08 -3.75 8.15
C ASN A 32 -2.75 -4.32 7.62
N LEU A 33 -1.62 -3.78 8.08
CA LEU A 33 -0.31 -4.37 7.84
C LEU A 33 -0.17 -5.68 8.64
N GLN A 34 0.80 -6.49 8.26
CA GLN A 34 1.12 -7.76 8.93
C GLN A 34 2.49 -7.67 9.59
N PHE A 35 2.63 -8.29 10.76
CA PHE A 35 3.89 -8.31 11.48
C PHE A 35 4.92 -9.19 10.74
N ASN A 36 5.96 -8.55 10.25
CA ASN A 36 7.10 -9.18 9.63
C ASN A 36 8.09 -9.63 10.74
N ASN A 37 8.12 -10.93 11.02
CA ASN A 37 8.97 -11.48 12.08
C ASN A 37 10.48 -11.39 11.75
N ILE A 38 10.85 -11.08 10.50
CA ILE A 38 12.24 -10.89 10.06
C ILE A 38 12.70 -9.47 10.38
N THR A 39 11.94 -8.46 9.94
CA THR A 39 12.28 -7.03 10.13
C THR A 39 11.87 -6.50 11.51
N LYS A 40 10.95 -7.20 12.20
CA LYS A 40 10.31 -6.79 13.46
C LYS A 40 9.41 -5.57 13.32
N GLU A 41 8.82 -5.38 12.15
CA GLU A 41 7.96 -4.25 11.82
C GLU A 41 6.62 -4.72 11.24
N CYS A 42 5.65 -3.82 11.18
CA CYS A 42 4.42 -4.05 10.43
C CYS A 42 4.66 -3.71 8.96
N ASP A 43 4.44 -4.69 8.09
CA ASP A 43 4.83 -4.67 6.69
C ASP A 43 3.65 -5.14 5.82
N TYR A 44 3.78 -5.02 4.51
CA TYR A 44 2.69 -5.37 3.60
C TYR A 44 2.47 -6.89 3.55
N PRO A 45 1.21 -7.36 3.47
CA PRO A 45 0.87 -8.79 3.43
C PRO A 45 1.53 -9.58 2.29
N ASP A 46 1.97 -8.94 1.22
CA ASP A 46 2.62 -9.58 0.07
C ASP A 46 4.08 -9.93 0.32
N VAL A 47 4.73 -9.25 1.26
CA VAL A 47 6.12 -9.52 1.66
C VAL A 47 6.24 -10.28 2.98
N VAL A 48 5.13 -10.43 3.71
CA VAL A 48 5.07 -11.20 4.95
C VAL A 48 4.61 -12.63 4.64
N GLN A 49 5.43 -13.62 5.02
CA GLN A 49 4.99 -15.01 5.03
C GLN A 49 4.17 -15.29 6.29
N CYS A 50 2.89 -14.99 6.18
CA CYS A 50 1.91 -15.25 7.21
C CYS A 50 1.13 -16.54 6.91
N ASP A 51 1.07 -17.45 7.89
CA ASP A 51 0.27 -18.68 7.82
C ASP A 51 -0.80 -18.71 8.93
N ASP A 52 -1.49 -17.57 9.12
CA ASP A 52 -2.63 -17.50 10.06
C ASP A 52 -3.96 -17.97 9.42
N GLY A 53 -3.92 -18.38 8.15
CA GLY A 53 -5.10 -18.78 7.37
C GLY A 53 -6.04 -17.62 7.03
N SER A 54 -5.66 -16.37 7.33
CA SER A 54 -6.42 -15.19 6.93
C SER A 54 -6.11 -14.82 5.48
N LEU A 55 -7.14 -14.38 4.75
CA LEU A 55 -6.93 -13.76 3.45
C LEU A 55 -6.21 -12.42 3.65
N PRO A 56 -5.39 -11.98 2.67
CA PRO A 56 -4.83 -10.65 2.69
C PRO A 56 -5.94 -9.62 2.93
N PRO A 57 -5.72 -8.63 3.83
CA PRO A 57 -6.73 -7.62 4.09
C PRO A 57 -7.12 -6.92 2.79
N SER A 58 -8.43 -6.82 2.57
CA SER A 58 -9.04 -6.24 1.37
C SER A 58 -10.10 -5.21 1.79
N GLY A 59 -10.26 -4.16 0.99
CA GLY A 59 -11.22 -3.08 1.26
C GLY A 59 -10.57 -1.75 1.70
N PRO A 60 -11.38 -0.74 2.07
CA PRO A 60 -10.95 0.66 2.21
C PRO A 60 -10.00 0.91 3.40
N THR A 61 -9.90 -0.05 4.33
CA THR A 61 -8.95 0.00 5.44
C THR A 61 -7.66 -0.76 5.16
N ALA A 62 -7.58 -1.50 4.05
CA ALA A 62 -6.35 -2.13 3.61
C ALA A 62 -5.42 -1.06 3.04
N GLY A 63 -4.30 -0.83 3.69
CA GLY A 63 -3.31 0.16 3.28
C GLY A 63 -3.34 1.46 4.09
N PRO A 64 -2.20 2.20 4.12
CA PRO A 64 -2.00 3.36 4.98
C PRO A 64 -2.73 4.63 4.55
N SER A 65 -3.28 4.66 3.33
CA SER A 65 -3.85 5.87 2.76
C SER A 65 -5.21 6.26 3.34
N GLY A 66 -5.94 5.33 3.99
CA GLY A 66 -7.26 5.59 4.57
C GLY A 66 -8.28 6.23 3.61
N THR A 67 -8.06 6.08 2.30
CA THR A 67 -8.81 6.78 1.26
C THR A 67 -10.08 6.01 0.94
N TYR A 68 -11.21 6.71 0.80
CA TYR A 68 -12.48 6.13 0.43
C TYR A 68 -13.03 6.78 -0.85
N CYS A 69 -13.60 5.95 -1.71
CA CYS A 69 -14.26 6.34 -2.95
C CYS A 69 -15.49 5.44 -3.15
N GLU A 70 -16.55 5.99 -3.75
CA GLU A 70 -17.74 5.21 -4.08
C GLU A 70 -17.47 4.18 -5.20
N SER A 71 -16.58 4.53 -6.12
CA SER A 71 -16.15 3.66 -7.22
C SER A 71 -14.64 3.44 -7.17
N LYS A 72 -14.25 2.17 -7.05
CA LYS A 72 -12.85 1.73 -7.08
C LYS A 72 -12.22 1.78 -8.48
N GLY A 73 -13.04 1.88 -9.52
CA GLY A 73 -12.59 2.00 -10.91
C GLY A 73 -11.54 0.95 -11.28
N ARG A 74 -10.47 1.41 -11.94
CA ARG A 74 -9.31 0.60 -12.37
C ARG A 74 -8.38 0.21 -11.23
N CYS A 75 -8.56 0.80 -10.04
CA CYS A 75 -7.77 0.52 -8.85
C CYS A 75 -8.31 -0.64 -8.01
N LEU A 76 -9.47 -1.22 -8.35
CA LEU A 76 -9.97 -2.44 -7.74
C LEU A 76 -8.94 -3.58 -7.85
N GLY A 77 -8.49 -4.13 -6.73
CA GLY A 77 -7.47 -5.18 -6.66
C GLY A 77 -6.06 -4.75 -7.09
N LYS A 78 -5.81 -3.44 -7.29
CA LYS A 78 -4.46 -2.92 -7.53
C LYS A 78 -3.79 -2.59 -6.19
N ARG A 79 -2.45 -2.65 -6.18
CA ARG A 79 -1.67 -2.21 -5.01
C ARG A 79 -1.76 -0.71 -4.85
N ASP A 80 -1.72 -0.25 -3.60
CA ASP A 80 -1.52 1.17 -3.31
C ASP A 80 -0.22 1.66 -3.96
N GLY A 81 -0.26 2.87 -4.51
CA GLY A 81 0.82 3.46 -5.30
C GLY A 81 0.88 3.00 -6.75
N THR A 82 0.06 2.04 -7.19
CA THR A 82 -0.02 1.68 -8.62
C THR A 82 -0.38 2.90 -9.45
N MET A 83 0.45 3.24 -10.43
CA MET A 83 0.22 4.39 -11.30
C MET A 83 -0.36 3.96 -12.65
N LEU A 84 -1.39 4.65 -13.10
CA LEU A 84 -2.10 4.37 -14.35
C LEU A 84 -2.16 5.65 -15.20
N VAL A 85 -2.04 5.49 -16.52
CA VAL A 85 -2.27 6.58 -17.47
C VAL A 85 -3.74 7.04 -17.45
N ASP A 86 -4.01 8.31 -17.72
CA ASP A 86 -5.37 8.77 -18.02
C ASP A 86 -5.78 8.30 -19.42
N ASP A 87 -6.71 7.35 -19.48
CA ASP A 87 -7.20 6.75 -20.73
C ASP A 87 -7.90 7.77 -21.64
N LYS A 88 -8.35 8.91 -21.09
CA LYS A 88 -9.04 9.95 -21.86
C LYS A 88 -8.07 10.78 -22.70
N ASN A 89 -6.83 10.95 -22.23
CA ASN A 89 -5.80 11.67 -22.96
C ASN A 89 -4.42 11.24 -22.46
N LYS A 90 -3.78 10.27 -23.15
CA LYS A 90 -2.42 9.81 -22.85
C LYS A 90 -1.37 10.92 -22.87
N CYS A 91 -1.66 12.01 -23.60
CA CYS A 91 -0.79 13.18 -23.73
C CYS A 91 -1.20 14.33 -22.82
N SER A 92 -2.21 14.13 -21.97
CA SER A 92 -2.42 15.02 -20.85
C SER A 92 -1.36 14.76 -19.79
N GLY A 93 -1.06 15.78 -18.99
CA GLY A 93 -0.30 15.58 -17.76
C GLY A 93 -1.06 14.78 -16.71
N GLY A 94 -2.30 14.33 -16.97
CA GLY A 94 -3.11 13.59 -16.02
C GLY A 94 -2.65 12.14 -15.85
N TYR A 95 -2.60 11.67 -14.61
CA TYR A 95 -2.39 10.26 -14.28
C TYR A 95 -3.13 9.90 -12.99
N ILE A 96 -3.35 8.60 -12.77
CA ILE A 96 -3.99 8.08 -11.56
C ILE A 96 -2.96 7.38 -10.71
N VAL A 97 -3.06 7.56 -9.39
CA VAL A 97 -2.38 6.73 -8.38
C VAL A 97 -3.44 6.02 -7.57
N CYS A 98 -3.34 4.70 -7.46
CA CYS A 98 -4.25 3.90 -6.65
C CYS A 98 -3.96 4.09 -5.16
N GLN A 99 -4.99 4.38 -4.38
CA GLN A 99 -4.91 4.48 -2.92
C GLN A 99 -6.14 3.84 -2.28
N CYS A 100 -5.98 2.79 -1.48
CA CYS A 100 -7.07 1.97 -0.93
C CYS A 100 -8.07 1.51 -2.00
N GLU A 101 -7.53 1.04 -3.13
CA GLU A 101 -8.29 0.67 -4.35
C GLU A 101 -9.07 1.83 -5.00
N CYS A 102 -8.82 3.08 -4.60
CA CYS A 102 -9.44 4.26 -5.20
C CYS A 102 -8.54 4.91 -6.25
N GLU A 103 -9.16 5.41 -7.33
CA GLU A 103 -8.48 6.25 -8.31
C GLU A 103 -8.27 7.66 -7.74
N VAL A 104 -7.04 8.01 -7.39
CA VAL A 104 -6.66 9.38 -7.03
C VAL A 104 -6.00 10.04 -8.22
N ALA A 105 -6.60 11.12 -8.72
CA ALA A 105 -6.08 11.85 -9.87
C ALA A 105 -4.95 12.80 -9.50
N PHE A 106 -3.88 12.76 -10.29
CA PHE A 106 -2.73 13.62 -10.20
C PHE A 106 -2.46 14.27 -11.56
N THR A 107 -1.67 15.35 -11.53
CA THR A 107 -1.25 16.06 -12.72
C THR A 107 0.26 16.30 -12.69
N CYS A 108 0.91 16.04 -13.82
CA CYS A 108 2.27 16.42 -14.11
C CYS A 108 2.39 17.95 -14.20
N SER A 109 3.61 18.44 -14.05
CA SER A 109 3.91 19.84 -14.34
C SER A 109 3.57 20.20 -15.79
N ALA A 110 3.33 21.49 -16.04
CA ALA A 110 2.93 21.97 -17.36
C ALA A 110 3.90 21.52 -18.46
N GLY A 111 3.36 20.94 -19.53
CA GLY A 111 4.12 20.46 -20.69
C GLY A 111 4.67 19.04 -20.57
N LEU A 112 4.49 18.35 -19.43
CA LEU A 112 4.88 16.95 -19.25
C LEU A 112 3.68 16.01 -19.40
N ALA A 113 3.94 14.80 -19.87
CA ALA A 113 2.98 13.70 -19.96
C ALA A 113 3.42 12.56 -19.02
N PHE A 114 2.46 11.76 -18.55
CA PHE A 114 2.81 10.62 -17.72
C PHE A 114 3.30 9.44 -18.55
N ASN A 115 4.56 9.04 -18.35
CA ASN A 115 5.15 7.89 -19.01
C ASN A 115 4.95 6.63 -18.15
N GLN A 116 4.04 5.76 -18.58
CA GLN A 116 3.72 4.52 -17.87
C GLN A 116 4.86 3.49 -17.89
N GLN A 117 5.86 3.60 -18.79
CA GLN A 117 6.99 2.67 -18.84
C GLN A 117 8.00 2.94 -17.72
N VAL A 118 8.22 4.21 -17.38
CA VAL A 118 9.13 4.65 -16.32
C VAL A 118 8.41 5.10 -15.05
N LEU A 119 7.07 5.09 -15.06
CA LEU A 119 6.19 5.50 -13.96
C LEU A 119 6.50 6.91 -13.44
N ALA A 120 6.76 7.84 -14.36
CA ALA A 120 7.09 9.22 -14.04
C ALA A 120 6.55 10.20 -15.09
N CYS A 121 6.42 11.46 -14.70
CA CYS A 121 6.18 12.54 -15.65
C CYS A 121 7.44 12.78 -16.48
N ASP A 122 7.30 12.70 -17.80
CA ASP A 122 8.38 12.84 -18.76
C ASP A 122 7.92 13.73 -19.92
N TRP A 123 8.82 14.03 -20.84
CA TRP A 123 8.49 14.75 -22.05
C TRP A 123 7.51 13.93 -22.92
N PRO A 124 6.56 14.58 -23.63
CA PRO A 124 5.56 13.89 -24.45
C PRO A 124 6.17 12.88 -25.43
N GLU A 125 7.25 13.25 -26.11
CA GLU A 125 7.95 12.40 -27.08
C GLU A 125 8.49 11.08 -26.50
N ASN A 126 8.79 11.06 -25.19
CA ASN A 126 9.22 9.85 -24.49
C ASN A 126 8.04 9.03 -23.94
N SER A 127 6.84 9.63 -23.92
CA SER A 127 5.63 9.08 -23.30
C SER A 127 4.68 8.40 -24.30
N GLY A 128 5.07 8.29 -25.57
CA GLY A 128 4.20 7.74 -26.62
C GLY A 128 3.13 8.74 -27.10
N CYS A 129 3.46 10.03 -26.98
CA CYS A 129 2.87 11.16 -27.67
C CYS A 129 3.83 11.63 -28.78
#